data_AF-A0A497EL51-F1
#
_entry.id   AF-A0A497EL51-F1
#
_cell.length_a   1.000
_cell.length_b   1.000
_cell.length_c   1.000
_cell.angle_alpha   90.00
_cell.angle_beta   90.00
_cell.angle_gamma   90.00
#
_symmetry.space_group_name_H-M   'P 1'
#
loop_
_entity.id
_entity.type
_entity.pdbx_description
1 polymer ?
#
loop_
_entity_poly.entity_id
_entity_poly.type
_entity_poly.pdbx_seq_one_letter_code
_entity_poly.pdbx_strand_id
1 'polypeptide(L)' 'MYLICNSCKTRIANQPGSVVFPCPKCGKYQIVRCYRCRRAAVKYKCPECGFEGPN' A
#
# COMPACT_ATOMS: atom_id res chain seq x y z
N MET A 1 -5.70 -10.07 12.97
CA MET A 1 -4.75 -9.79 11.88
C MET A 1 -4.91 -8.33 11.48
N TYR A 2 -3.89 -7.48 11.63
CA TYR A 2 -3.96 -6.08 11.18
C TYR A 2 -3.01 -5.90 9.99
N LEU A 3 -3.41 -5.09 9.01
CA LEU A 3 -2.55 -4.71 7.89
C LEU A 3 -2.07 -3.28 8.10
N ILE A 4 -0.88 -2.93 7.61
CA ILE A 4 -0.33 -1.57 7.71
C ILE A 4 -0.26 -0.97 6.32
N CYS A 5 -0.81 0.22 6.11
CA CYS A 5 -0.71 0.87 4.81
C CYS A 5 0.72 1.36 4.53
N ASN A 6 1.27 1.05 3.36
CA ASN A 6 2.61 1.52 2.95
C ASN A 6 2.71 3.04 2.75
N SER A 7 1.59 3.74 2.51
CA SER A 7 1.57 5.20 2.33
C SER A 7 1.53 5.94 3.66
N CYS A 8 0.50 5.70 4.48
CA CYS A 8 0.24 6.48 5.69
C CYS A 8 0.63 5.77 6.99
N LYS A 9 1.14 4.53 6.92
CA LYS A 9 1.48 3.68 8.07
C LYS A 9 0.34 3.46 9.07
N THR A 10 -0.90 3.77 8.67
CA THR A 10 -2.10 3.54 9.49
C THR A 10 -2.42 2.05 9.54
N ARG A 11 -2.85 1.59 10.72
CA ARG A 11 -3.39 0.24 10.90
C ARG A 11 -4.75 0.13 10.23
N ILE A 12 -4.87 -0.83 9.34
CA ILE A 12 -6.10 -1.23 8.66
C ILE A 12 -6.68 -2.37 9.50
N ALA A 13 -7.65 -2.03 10.35
CA ALA A 13 -8.46 -3.00 11.08
C ALA A 13 -9.88 -2.93 10.51
N ASN A 14 -10.30 -3.98 9.80
CA ASN A 14 -11.65 -4.11 9.22
C ASN A 14 -12.10 -2.90 8.37
N GLN A 15 -11.18 -2.18 7.69
CA GLN A 15 -11.58 -1.11 6.78
C GLN A 15 -11.97 -1.67 5.41
N PRO A 16 -13.24 -1.59 5.00
CA PRO A 16 -13.65 -1.97 3.65
C PRO A 16 -12.96 -1.07 2.62
N GLY A 17 -12.54 -1.65 1.49
CA GLY A 17 -11.87 -0.93 0.40
C GLY A 17 -10.34 -0.81 0.53
N SER A 18 -9.72 -1.44 1.55
CA SER A 18 -8.28 -1.69 1.52
C SER A 18 -7.93 -2.73 0.46
N VAL A 19 -6.81 -2.54 -0.23
CA VAL A 19 -6.30 -3.50 -1.22
C VAL A 19 -4.90 -3.95 -0.87
N VAL A 20 -4.61 -5.20 -1.20
CA VAL A 20 -3.29 -5.80 -1.09
C VAL A 20 -2.93 -6.35 -2.46
N PHE A 21 -1.78 -5.96 -2.99
CA PHE A 21 -1.31 -6.41 -4.29
C PHE A 21 0.22 -6.52 -4.30
N PRO A 22 0.81 -7.44 -5.08
CA PRO A 22 2.26 -7.53 -5.21
C PRO A 22 2.83 -6.28 -5.89
N CYS A 23 4.04 -5.89 -5.51
CA CYS A 23 4.72 -4.76 -6.12
C CYS A 23 4.84 -4.97 -7.65
N PRO A 24 4.39 -4.02 -8.49
CA PRO A 24 4.40 -4.19 -9.96
C PRO A 24 5.81 -4.23 -10.56
N LYS A 25 6.83 -3.71 -9.84
CA LYS A 25 8.21 -3.69 -10.33
C LYS A 25 8.97 -4.97 -9.99
N CYS A 26 8.87 -5.47 -8.77
CA CYS A 26 9.68 -6.60 -8.31
C CYS A 26 8.87 -7.86 -7.95
N GLY A 27 7.57 -7.76 -7.70
CA GLY A 27 6.72 -8.87 -7.25
C GLY A 27 7.02 -9.41 -5.84
N LYS A 28 8.17 -9.06 -5.24
CA LYS A 28 8.67 -9.62 -3.98
C LYS A 28 7.95 -9.08 -2.72
N TYR A 29 7.45 -7.85 -2.77
CA TYR A 29 6.78 -7.22 -1.62
C TYR A 29 5.28 -7.06 -1.87
N GLN A 30 4.45 -7.36 -0.86
CA GLN A 30 3.02 -7.09 -0.90
C GLN A 30 2.73 -5.66 -0.43
N ILE A 31 2.24 -4.84 -1.34
CA ILE A 31 1.88 -3.46 -1.07
C ILE A 31 0.45 -3.41 -0.55
N VAL A 32 0.30 -2.86 0.66
CA VAL A 32 -0.99 -2.67 1.30
C VAL A 32 -1.39 -1.20 1.18
N ARG A 33 -2.58 -0.93 0.64
CA ARG A 33 -3.12 0.43 0.51
C ARG A 33 -4.49 0.52 1.16
N CYS A 34 -4.65 1.48 2.08
CA CYS A 34 -5.95 1.80 2.65
C CYS A 34 -6.80 2.58 1.62
N TYR A 35 -8.12 2.53 1.79
CA TYR A 35 -9.07 3.22 0.91
C TYR A 35 -8.75 4.71 0.75
N ARG A 36 -8.41 5.40 1.85
CA ARG A 36 -8.10 6.84 1.83
C ARG A 36 -6.88 7.15 0.96
N CYS A 37 -5.78 6.43 1.16
CA CYS A 37 -4.56 6.64 0.36
C CYS A 37 -4.74 6.26 -1.10
N ARG A 38 -5.55 5.23 -1.38
CA ARG A 38 -5.91 4.85 -2.75
C ARG A 38 -6.74 5.94 -3.43
N ARG A 39 -7.77 6.48 -2.75
CA ARG A 39 -8.63 7.55 -3.28
C ARG A 39 -7.89 8.86 -3.48
N ALA A 40 -6.96 9.19 -2.58
CA ALA A 40 -6.16 10.41 -2.66
C ALA A 40 -4.87 10.25 -3.47
N ALA A 41 -4.68 9.12 -4.19
CA ALA A 41 -3.47 8.84 -4.96
C ALA A 41 -2.17 9.17 -4.18
N VAL A 42 -2.10 8.77 -2.90
CA VAL A 42 -0.94 9.11 -2.05
C VAL A 42 0.26 8.27 -2.45
N LYS A 43 1.48 8.84 -2.47
CA LYS A 43 2.71 8.07 -2.73
C LYS A 43 2.91 6.90 -1.75
N TYR A 44 3.43 5.80 -2.26
CA TYR A 44 3.79 4.57 -1.56
C TYR A 44 5.14 4.12 -2.11
N LYS A 45 5.97 3.60 -1.21
CA LYS A 45 7.29 3.08 -1.56
C LYS A 45 7.36 1.59 -1.29
N CYS A 46 7.90 0.85 -2.24
CA CYS A 46 8.27 -0.55 -2.04
C CYS A 46 9.61 -0.60 -1.29
N PRO A 47 9.69 -1.25 -0.11
CA PRO A 47 10.94 -1.36 0.64
C PRO A 47 11.98 -2.27 -0.03
N GLU A 48 11.54 -3.22 -0.86
CA GLU A 48 12.44 -4.18 -1.52
C GLU A 48 13.18 -3.60 -2.72
N CYS A 49 12.48 -2.84 -3.58
CA CYS A 49 13.03 -2.36 -4.85
C CYS A 49 13.05 -0.83 -4.98
N GLY A 50 12.62 -0.11 -3.93
CA GLY A 50 12.55 1.34 -3.92
C GLY A 50 11.51 1.95 -4.85
N PHE A 51 10.66 1.15 -5.50
CA PHE A 51 9.63 1.65 -6.41
C PHE A 51 8.65 2.58 -5.69
N GLU A 52 8.47 3.78 -6.22
CA GLU A 52 7.51 4.76 -5.74
C GLU A 52 6.38 4.94 -6.76
N GLY A 53 5.14 4.67 -6.36
CA GLY A 53 3.92 5.10 -7.07
C GLY A 53 3.05 5.87 -6.08
N PRO A 54 2.01 6.65 -6.43
CA PRO A 54 1.34 6.80 -7.69
C PRO A 54 1.47 8.26 -8.19
N ASN A 55 2.00 8.40 -9.40
CA ASN A 55 1.50 9.44 -10.29
C ASN A 55 0.38 8.81 -11.13
#